data_AF-Q0CCR8-F1
#
_entry.id   AF-Q0CCR8-F1
#
_cell.length_a   1.000
_cell.length_b   1.000
_cell.length_c   1.000
_cell.angle_alpha   90.00
_cell.angle_beta   90.00
_cell.angle_gamma   90.00
#
_symmetry.space_group_name_H-M   'P 1'
#
loop_
_entity.id
_entity.type
_entity.pdbx_description
1 polymer ?
#
loop_
_entity_poly.entity_id
_entity_poly.type
_entity_poly.pdbx_seq_one_letter_code
_entity_poly.pdbx_strand_id
1 'polypeptide(L)'
;MSEAAGVSPVGMMGLTGWETHSALAQEDRSRRPGIGSTAPAHLTRALYIPRHDGSTPNLSIYDFGTQYTEAVGQCAIGSARYILSLGQMPKPHANGGACVYNVGFTDVDSDAAGLKSISVAPSSGQSLVEANVTIETAQDKAAVIRLKRQQGNATAAEDADMSLSYPIPPTTIKDGFRRKVLKHPYFAFQIPGQADASLEWQIHPTLHGRLRYSLVRIPQAQSSAAPAGPGEPSENDVLAIYHHIGEGVSLPLPYSEGVLLLPPDMDAATEAIVVASVLGMLWQLRQLCRTGKGIGPVSKSPSKRRFGLMTDLLSRER
;
A
#
# COMPACT_ATOMS: atom_id res chain seq x y z
N MET A 1 27.92 31.14 49.30
CA MET A 1 26.61 30.46 49.30
C MET A 1 25.66 31.21 48.39
N SER A 2 25.52 30.73 47.16
CA SER A 2 24.36 31.00 46.29
C SER A 2 24.35 29.90 45.24
N GLU A 3 23.30 29.10 45.31
CA GLU A 3 23.00 27.94 44.49
C GLU A 3 22.35 28.45 43.20
N ALA A 4 23.03 28.26 42.06
CA ALA A 4 22.45 28.50 40.74
C ALA A 4 22.02 27.16 40.16
N ALA A 5 20.71 26.96 40.08
CA ALA A 5 20.08 25.81 39.45
C ALA A 5 20.45 25.75 37.96
N GLY A 6 21.09 24.64 37.56
CA GLY A 6 21.36 24.33 36.17
C GLY A 6 20.08 23.97 35.42
N VAL A 7 19.75 24.77 34.41
CA VAL A 7 18.78 24.39 33.38
C VAL A 7 19.54 23.56 32.35
N SER A 8 19.29 22.25 32.33
CA SER A 8 19.78 21.36 31.27
C SER A 8 19.16 21.75 29.92
N PRO A 9 19.93 21.83 28.82
CA PRO A 9 19.37 22.01 27.50
C PRO A 9 18.59 20.76 27.10
N VAL A 10 17.33 20.97 26.70
CA VAL A 10 16.49 19.96 26.05
C VAL A 10 17.24 19.40 24.86
N GLY A 11 17.43 18.08 24.86
CA GLY A 11 18.14 17.35 23.83
C GLY A 11 17.57 17.63 22.45
N MET A 12 18.33 18.33 21.62
CA MET A 12 18.25 18.15 20.18
C MET A 12 18.61 16.69 19.90
N MET A 13 17.60 15.85 19.70
CA MET A 13 17.79 14.59 18.97
C MET A 13 18.41 14.96 17.62
N GLY A 14 19.66 14.55 17.45
CA GLY A 14 20.42 14.80 16.23
C GLY A 14 19.70 14.19 15.04
N LEU A 15 19.16 15.05 14.19
CA LEU A 15 18.79 14.68 12.83
C LEU A 15 20.08 14.22 12.15
N THR A 16 20.11 12.95 11.77
CA THR A 16 21.26 12.40 11.04
C THR A 16 21.23 12.97 9.62
N GLY A 17 22.41 13.29 9.07
CA GLY A 17 22.55 14.09 7.84
C GLY A 17 21.79 13.61 6.58
N TRP A 18 21.21 12.41 6.59
CA TRP A 18 20.36 11.86 5.51
C TRP A 18 18.95 12.47 5.45
N GLU A 19 18.39 12.85 6.60
CA GLU A 19 17.02 13.38 6.72
C GLU A 19 16.92 14.79 6.10
N THR A 20 18.01 15.55 6.19
CA THR A 20 18.13 16.90 5.61
C THR A 20 18.38 16.85 4.09
N HIS A 21 19.12 15.83 3.62
CA HIS A 21 19.38 15.63 2.19
C HIS A 21 18.16 15.08 1.43
N SER A 22 17.32 14.27 2.08
CA SER A 22 16.13 13.68 1.45
C SER A 22 15.00 14.70 1.22
N ALA A 23 14.77 15.63 2.16
CA ALA A 23 13.69 16.61 2.07
C ALA A 23 13.88 17.66 0.96
N LEU A 24 15.09 18.21 0.79
CA LEU A 24 15.41 19.16 -0.30
C LEU A 24 15.51 18.45 -1.67
N ALA A 25 16.02 17.21 -1.70
CA ALA A 25 16.02 16.39 -2.92
C ALA A 25 14.61 15.92 -3.33
N GLN A 26 13.65 15.85 -2.39
CA GLN A 26 12.27 15.43 -2.60
C GLN A 26 11.43 16.49 -3.35
N GLU A 27 11.65 17.79 -3.11
CA GLU A 27 10.99 18.84 -3.90
C GLU A 27 11.52 18.92 -5.35
N ASP A 28 12.80 18.64 -5.56
CA ASP A 28 13.41 18.72 -6.90
C ASP A 28 13.15 17.45 -7.73
N ARG A 29 13.06 16.27 -7.08
CA ARG A 29 12.75 14.98 -7.73
C ARG A 29 11.25 14.74 -7.94
N SER A 30 10.37 15.36 -7.15
CA SER A 30 8.92 15.32 -7.38
C SER A 30 8.47 16.12 -8.62
N ARG A 31 9.37 16.95 -9.17
CA ARG A 31 9.17 17.73 -10.41
C ARG A 31 9.64 17.00 -11.67
N ARG A 32 10.45 15.94 -11.56
CA ARG A 32 10.97 15.20 -12.72
C ARG A 32 10.25 13.87 -12.86
N PRO A 33 9.94 13.41 -14.09
CA PRO A 33 9.53 12.03 -14.33
C PRO A 33 10.54 11.10 -13.66
N GLY A 34 10.06 10.13 -12.87
CA GLY A 34 10.94 9.18 -12.19
C GLY A 34 11.85 8.49 -13.20
N ILE A 35 13.13 8.32 -12.85
CA ILE A 35 14.12 7.60 -13.68
C ILE A 35 13.68 6.13 -13.88
N GLY A 36 12.72 5.66 -13.08
CA GLY A 36 12.30 4.28 -13.01
C GLY A 36 13.40 3.42 -12.40
N SER A 37 13.07 2.19 -12.04
CA SER A 37 14.10 1.19 -11.69
C SER A 37 13.90 -0.06 -12.52
N THR A 38 14.96 -0.84 -12.70
CA THR A 38 14.83 -2.18 -13.27
C THR A 38 13.93 -3.04 -12.39
N ALA A 39 13.13 -3.90 -13.03
CA ALA A 39 12.45 -4.97 -12.33
C ALA A 39 13.50 -6.00 -11.91
N PRO A 40 13.47 -6.53 -10.68
CA PRO A 40 14.27 -7.69 -10.32
C PRO A 40 14.02 -8.85 -11.30
N ALA A 41 15.08 -9.51 -11.74
CA ALA A 41 15.03 -10.46 -12.87
C ALA A 41 14.12 -11.68 -12.61
N HIS A 42 13.88 -12.04 -11.35
CA HIS A 42 13.03 -13.17 -10.98
C HIS A 42 11.52 -12.85 -10.98
N LEU A 43 11.14 -11.57 -11.06
CA LEU A 43 9.73 -11.14 -11.09
C LEU A 43 9.18 -11.10 -12.52
N THR A 44 8.89 -12.27 -13.08
CA THR A 44 8.48 -12.42 -14.49
C THR A 44 6.99 -12.66 -14.68
N ARG A 45 6.25 -13.05 -13.65
CA ARG A 45 4.80 -13.22 -13.70
C ARG A 45 4.10 -11.92 -13.37
N ALA A 46 3.05 -11.58 -14.12
CA ALA A 46 2.29 -10.35 -13.94
C ALA A 46 0.80 -10.65 -13.79
N LEU A 47 0.21 -10.19 -12.68
CA LEU A 47 -1.22 -10.25 -12.42
C LEU A 47 -1.83 -8.86 -12.57
N TYR A 48 -2.89 -8.76 -13.37
CA TYR A 48 -3.67 -7.54 -13.52
C TYR A 48 -4.75 -7.49 -12.45
N ILE A 49 -4.74 -6.42 -11.67
CA ILE A 49 -5.75 -6.09 -10.67
C ILE A 49 -6.67 -5.03 -11.29
N PRO A 50 -7.90 -5.37 -11.70
CA PRO A 50 -8.80 -4.41 -12.30
C PRO A 50 -9.14 -3.25 -11.37
N ARG A 51 -9.65 -2.19 -12.00
CA ARG A 51 -10.15 -1.02 -11.29
C ARG A 51 -11.22 -1.43 -10.28
N HIS A 52 -10.97 -1.12 -9.02
CA HIS A 52 -11.88 -1.35 -7.91
C HIS A 52 -11.82 -0.22 -6.89
N ASP A 53 -12.87 -0.10 -6.10
CA ASP A 53 -13.02 0.90 -5.04
C ASP A 53 -13.80 0.31 -3.85
N GLY A 54 -14.16 1.16 -2.88
CA GLY A 54 -14.90 0.73 -1.69
C GLY A 54 -16.34 0.25 -1.94
N SER A 55 -16.85 0.36 -3.17
CA SER A 55 -18.18 -0.11 -3.57
C SER A 55 -18.14 -1.41 -4.38
N THR A 56 -16.95 -1.89 -4.74
CA THR A 56 -16.76 -3.09 -5.55
C THR A 56 -17.06 -4.34 -4.71
N PRO A 57 -18.08 -5.15 -5.04
CA PRO A 57 -18.45 -6.33 -4.24
C PRO A 57 -17.58 -7.54 -4.54
N ASN A 58 -17.18 -7.71 -5.80
CA ASN A 58 -16.35 -8.81 -6.27
C ASN A 58 -15.35 -8.30 -7.31
N LEU A 59 -14.18 -8.94 -7.37
CA LEU A 59 -13.10 -8.61 -8.31
C LEU A 59 -12.46 -9.90 -8.83
N SER A 60 -12.21 -9.97 -10.13
CA SER A 60 -11.46 -11.07 -10.74
C SER A 60 -10.07 -10.58 -11.12
N ILE A 61 -9.03 -11.33 -10.73
CA ILE A 61 -7.63 -11.02 -11.03
C ILE A 61 -7.17 -11.94 -12.17
N TYR A 62 -6.46 -11.37 -13.14
CA TYR A 62 -6.10 -12.07 -14.37
C TYR A 62 -4.59 -12.21 -14.50
N ASP A 63 -4.12 -13.35 -14.97
CA ASP A 63 -2.75 -13.48 -15.47
C ASP A 63 -2.66 -12.81 -16.84
N PHE A 64 -1.63 -12.00 -17.02
CA PHE A 64 -1.33 -11.33 -18.28
C PHE A 64 0.20 -11.17 -18.48
N GLY A 65 0.99 -12.11 -17.91
CA GLY A 65 2.45 -12.08 -17.93
C GLY A 65 3.06 -11.97 -19.33
N THR A 66 2.51 -12.69 -20.32
CA THR A 66 2.97 -12.63 -21.71
C THR A 66 2.78 -11.23 -22.30
N GLN A 67 1.57 -10.68 -22.21
CA GLN A 67 1.26 -9.35 -22.75
C GLN A 67 2.07 -8.26 -22.04
N TYR A 68 2.25 -8.40 -20.72
CA TYR A 68 3.06 -7.50 -19.92
C TYR A 68 4.53 -7.50 -20.37
N THR A 69 5.13 -8.68 -20.55
CA THR A 69 6.53 -8.80 -20.97
C THR A 69 6.75 -8.22 -22.36
N GLU A 70 5.83 -8.47 -23.29
CA GLU A 70 5.88 -7.91 -24.65
C GLU A 70 5.80 -6.38 -24.67
N ALA A 71 4.94 -5.79 -23.83
CA ALA A 71 4.69 -4.35 -23.82
C ALA A 71 5.75 -3.55 -23.03
N VAL A 72 6.18 -4.06 -21.88
CA VAL A 72 7.01 -3.30 -20.92
C VAL A 72 8.27 -4.01 -20.44
N GLY A 73 8.58 -5.22 -20.91
CA GLY A 73 9.68 -6.04 -20.38
C GLY A 73 11.08 -5.40 -20.45
N GLN A 74 11.28 -4.40 -21.30
CA GLN A 74 12.55 -3.65 -21.42
C GLN A 74 12.49 -2.23 -20.81
N CYS A 75 11.36 -1.86 -20.21
CA CYS A 75 11.18 -0.54 -19.62
C CYS A 75 11.49 -0.57 -18.12
N ALA A 76 12.24 0.43 -17.63
CA ALA A 76 12.38 0.62 -16.19
C ALA A 76 10.99 0.90 -15.57
N ILE A 77 10.62 0.13 -14.54
CA ILE A 77 9.36 0.27 -13.79
C ILE A 77 9.23 1.71 -13.30
N GLY A 78 8.08 2.33 -13.58
CA GLY A 78 7.78 3.71 -13.17
C GLY A 78 8.39 4.80 -14.07
N SER A 79 9.15 4.43 -15.11
CA SER A 79 9.57 5.39 -16.15
C SER A 79 8.37 5.86 -16.99
N ALA A 80 8.49 7.01 -17.65
CA ALA A 80 7.44 7.52 -18.54
C ALA A 80 7.08 6.51 -19.65
N ARG A 81 8.09 5.84 -20.23
CA ARG A 81 7.88 4.80 -21.24
C ARG A 81 7.11 3.60 -20.67
N TYR A 82 7.47 3.15 -19.46
CA TYR A 82 6.75 2.09 -18.76
C TYR A 82 5.28 2.45 -18.55
N ILE A 83 4.99 3.64 -18.04
CA ILE A 83 3.62 4.10 -17.76
C ILE A 83 2.80 4.19 -19.04
N LEU A 84 3.37 4.77 -20.11
CA LEU A 84 2.71 4.90 -21.40
C LEU A 84 2.43 3.54 -22.04
N SER A 85 3.43 2.66 -22.10
CA SER A 85 3.28 1.30 -22.63
C SER A 85 2.22 0.52 -21.85
N LEU A 86 2.27 0.55 -20.52
CA LEU A 86 1.30 -0.15 -19.67
C LEU A 86 -0.12 0.41 -19.83
N GLY A 87 -0.28 1.72 -19.97
CA GLY A 87 -1.59 2.36 -20.18
C GLY A 87 -2.20 2.10 -21.56
N GLN A 88 -1.39 1.74 -22.57
CA GLN A 88 -1.84 1.37 -23.91
C GLN A 88 -2.17 -0.11 -24.06
N MET A 89 -1.80 -0.95 -23.08
CA MET A 89 -2.09 -2.37 -23.14
C MET A 89 -3.60 -2.63 -23.14
N PRO A 90 -4.10 -3.55 -23.99
CA PRO A 90 -5.45 -4.06 -23.87
C PRO A 90 -5.66 -4.66 -22.49
N LYS A 91 -6.67 -4.19 -21.77
CA LYS A 91 -6.99 -4.71 -20.44
C LYS A 91 -7.46 -6.16 -20.59
N PRO A 92 -6.92 -7.11 -19.80
CA PRO A 92 -7.39 -8.48 -19.84
C PRO A 92 -8.83 -8.50 -19.32
N HIS A 93 -9.78 -8.63 -20.25
CA HIS A 93 -11.19 -8.80 -19.96
C HIS A 93 -11.55 -10.28 -19.88
N ALA A 94 -12.73 -10.57 -19.33
CA ALA A 94 -13.29 -11.92 -19.13
C ALA A 94 -13.33 -12.83 -20.38
N ASN A 95 -13.04 -12.31 -21.58
CA ASN A 95 -13.08 -13.05 -22.84
C ASN A 95 -11.70 -13.49 -23.37
N GLY A 96 -10.62 -13.40 -22.58
CA GLY A 96 -9.31 -13.90 -23.04
C GLY A 96 -8.17 -13.95 -22.03
N GLY A 97 -8.27 -13.24 -20.89
CA GLY A 97 -7.30 -13.39 -19.79
C GLY A 97 -7.65 -14.59 -18.92
N ALA A 98 -6.65 -15.40 -18.55
CA ALA A 98 -6.86 -16.47 -17.58
C ALA A 98 -7.13 -15.84 -16.20
N CYS A 99 -8.39 -15.86 -15.76
CA CYS A 99 -8.73 -15.49 -14.38
C CYS A 99 -8.01 -16.44 -13.44
N VAL A 100 -7.24 -15.91 -12.48
CA VAL A 100 -6.45 -16.69 -11.50
C VAL A 100 -7.09 -16.65 -10.12
N TYR A 101 -7.65 -15.50 -9.73
CA TYR A 101 -8.29 -15.33 -8.43
C TYR A 101 -9.66 -14.65 -8.56
N ASN A 102 -10.60 -15.13 -7.77
CA ASN A 102 -11.84 -14.44 -7.44
C ASN A 102 -11.72 -13.84 -6.05
N VAL A 103 -12.08 -12.58 -5.94
CA VAL A 103 -11.98 -11.79 -4.71
C VAL A 103 -13.36 -11.33 -4.31
N GLY A 104 -13.76 -11.59 -3.07
CA GLY A 104 -14.99 -11.09 -2.47
C GLY A 104 -14.70 -9.98 -1.45
N PHE A 105 -15.51 -8.93 -1.47
CA PHE A 105 -15.46 -7.85 -0.47
C PHE A 105 -16.76 -7.86 0.34
N THR A 106 -16.66 -8.19 1.62
CA THR A 106 -17.81 -8.22 2.53
C THR A 106 -17.65 -7.23 3.67
N ASP A 107 -18.75 -6.62 4.09
CA ASP A 107 -18.81 -5.89 5.34
C ASP A 107 -18.78 -6.90 6.49
N VAL A 108 -17.98 -6.62 7.51
CA VAL A 108 -17.98 -7.43 8.74
C VAL A 108 -19.02 -6.82 9.67
N ASP A 109 -20.08 -7.57 9.95
CA ASP A 109 -21.11 -7.21 10.93
C ASP A 109 -20.47 -7.18 12.32
N SER A 110 -19.98 -6.00 12.69
CA SER A 110 -19.44 -5.67 14.00
C SER A 110 -19.96 -4.30 14.39
N ASP A 111 -20.15 -4.06 15.68
CA ASP A 111 -20.50 -2.75 16.26
C ASP A 111 -19.52 -1.64 15.84
N ALA A 112 -18.35 -2.00 15.34
CA ALA A 112 -17.41 -1.09 14.68
C ALA A 112 -17.77 -0.89 13.19
N ALA A 113 -18.51 0.18 12.91
CA ALA A 113 -18.83 0.61 11.55
C ALA A 113 -17.56 0.77 10.69
N GLY A 114 -17.46 0.00 9.60
CA GLY A 114 -16.44 0.18 8.56
C GLY A 114 -15.36 -0.90 8.44
N LEU A 115 -15.46 -2.00 9.20
CA LEU A 115 -14.61 -3.19 8.99
C LEU A 115 -15.00 -3.89 7.68
N LYS A 116 -14.00 -4.23 6.87
CA LYS A 116 -14.17 -4.98 5.60
C LYS A 116 -13.33 -6.24 5.65
N SER A 117 -13.89 -7.32 5.13
CA SER A 117 -13.18 -8.56 4.86
C SER A 117 -12.96 -8.72 3.36
N ILE A 118 -11.75 -9.11 2.99
CA ILE A 118 -11.33 -9.38 1.61
C ILE A 118 -11.00 -10.86 1.53
N SER A 119 -11.82 -11.65 0.84
CA SER A 119 -11.54 -13.06 0.59
C SER A 119 -10.89 -13.23 -0.78
N VAL A 120 -9.79 -13.97 -0.86
CA VAL A 120 -9.07 -14.27 -2.10
C VAL A 120 -9.05 -15.78 -2.28
N ALA A 121 -9.70 -16.25 -3.33
CA ALA A 121 -9.82 -17.66 -3.67
C ALA A 121 -9.37 -17.92 -5.12
N PRO A 122 -8.58 -18.96 -5.39
CA PRO A 122 -8.21 -19.37 -6.74
C PRO A 122 -9.45 -19.64 -7.62
N SER A 123 -9.41 -19.19 -8.87
CA SER A 123 -10.53 -19.30 -9.82
C SER A 123 -10.78 -20.74 -10.28
N SER A 124 -9.74 -21.56 -10.33
CA SER A 124 -9.78 -22.92 -10.86
C SER A 124 -10.53 -23.90 -9.95
N GLY A 125 -10.88 -23.50 -8.72
CA GLY A 125 -11.57 -24.34 -7.73
C GLY A 125 -10.77 -25.58 -7.27
N GLN A 126 -9.58 -25.80 -7.83
CA GLN A 126 -8.72 -26.95 -7.55
C GLN A 126 -7.73 -26.70 -6.41
N SER A 127 -7.47 -25.43 -6.09
CA SER A 127 -6.60 -25.07 -4.98
C SER A 127 -7.42 -24.86 -3.70
N LEU A 128 -7.04 -25.61 -2.68
CA LEU A 128 -7.68 -25.71 -1.36
C LEU A 128 -7.25 -24.56 -0.42
N VAL A 129 -6.81 -23.45 -0.99
CA VAL A 129 -6.18 -22.35 -0.26
C VAL A 129 -6.98 -21.07 -0.43
N GLU A 130 -7.45 -20.52 0.68
CA GLU A 130 -8.19 -19.26 0.73
C GLU A 130 -7.48 -18.30 1.68
N ALA A 131 -7.09 -17.13 1.18
CA ALA A 131 -6.50 -16.07 2.01
C ALA A 131 -7.56 -15.01 2.28
N ASN A 132 -7.76 -14.67 3.54
CA ASN A 132 -8.70 -13.65 3.97
C ASN A 132 -7.96 -12.52 4.68
N VAL A 133 -8.31 -11.28 4.39
CA VAL A 133 -7.78 -10.11 5.09
C VAL A 133 -8.92 -9.33 5.70
N THR A 134 -8.91 -9.25 7.03
CA THR A 134 -9.86 -8.46 7.80
C THR A 134 -9.20 -7.15 8.19
N ILE A 135 -9.68 -6.05 7.62
CA ILE A 135 -9.11 -4.72 7.84
C ILE A 135 -9.46 -4.26 9.24
N GLU A 136 -8.47 -3.90 10.04
CA GLU A 136 -8.66 -3.35 11.37
C GLU A 136 -8.45 -1.82 11.36
N THR A 137 -9.14 -1.11 12.24
CA THR A 137 -9.02 0.36 12.38
C THR A 137 -8.25 0.77 13.62
N ALA A 138 -7.54 -0.16 14.27
CA ALA A 138 -6.71 0.13 15.43
C ALA A 138 -5.44 0.90 15.01
N GLN A 139 -4.89 1.70 15.92
CA GLN A 139 -3.86 2.70 15.60
C GLN A 139 -2.55 2.10 15.09
N ASP A 140 -2.25 0.85 15.47
CA ASP A 140 -1.01 0.12 15.12
C ASP A 140 -1.25 -1.21 14.38
N LYS A 141 -2.51 -1.61 14.19
CA LYS A 141 -2.89 -2.82 13.43
C LYS A 141 -3.65 -2.44 12.18
N ALA A 142 -3.10 -2.78 11.02
CA ALA A 142 -3.71 -2.52 9.72
C ALA A 142 -4.74 -3.59 9.35
N ALA A 143 -4.43 -4.87 9.60
CA ALA A 143 -5.33 -5.97 9.27
C ALA A 143 -4.91 -7.27 9.97
N VAL A 144 -5.79 -8.26 9.94
CA VAL A 144 -5.46 -9.66 10.23
C VAL A 144 -5.55 -10.46 8.94
N ILE A 145 -4.49 -11.20 8.62
CA ILE A 145 -4.40 -12.11 7.48
C ILE A 145 -4.67 -13.52 7.98
N ARG A 146 -5.70 -14.17 7.44
CA ARG A 146 -6.07 -15.56 7.75
C ARG A 146 -5.87 -16.43 6.52
N LEU A 147 -5.06 -17.46 6.64
CA LEU A 147 -4.90 -18.49 5.62
C LEU A 147 -5.70 -19.72 6.00
N LYS A 148 -6.62 -20.15 5.14
CA LYS A 148 -7.28 -21.45 5.26
C LYS A 148 -6.65 -22.41 4.26
N ARG A 149 -6.20 -23.55 4.78
CA ARG A 149 -5.74 -24.70 3.99
C ARG A 149 -6.69 -25.86 4.25
N GLN A 150 -7.37 -26.34 3.21
CA GLN A 150 -8.13 -27.57 3.28
C GLN A 150 -7.19 -28.75 2.94
N GLN A 151 -7.08 -29.73 3.84
CA GLN A 151 -6.26 -30.92 3.66
C GLN A 151 -7.12 -32.14 4.01
N GLY A 152 -7.64 -32.81 2.97
CA GLY A 152 -8.65 -33.87 3.15
C GLY A 152 -9.94 -33.32 3.75
N ASN A 153 -10.40 -33.91 4.87
CA ASN A 153 -11.60 -33.47 5.60
C ASN A 153 -11.32 -32.41 6.67
N ALA A 154 -10.05 -32.06 6.93
CA ALA A 154 -9.68 -31.07 7.94
C ALA A 154 -9.41 -29.70 7.29
N THR A 155 -9.89 -28.64 7.93
CA THR A 155 -9.56 -27.25 7.56
C THR A 155 -8.64 -26.68 8.63
N ALA A 156 -7.39 -26.40 8.26
CA ALA A 156 -6.46 -25.67 9.12
C ALA A 156 -6.60 -24.17 8.81
N ALA A 157 -6.72 -23.35 9.85
CA ALA A 157 -6.74 -21.90 9.74
C ALA A 157 -5.65 -21.30 10.61
N GLU A 158 -4.84 -20.44 10.03
CA GLU A 158 -3.71 -19.78 10.69
C GLU A 158 -3.84 -18.27 10.47
N ASP A 159 -3.62 -17.49 11.53
CA ASP A 159 -3.75 -16.03 11.52
C ASP A 159 -2.39 -15.36 11.69
N ALA A 160 -2.20 -14.21 11.03
CA ALA A 160 -1.07 -13.32 11.20
C ALA A 160 -1.54 -11.87 11.24
N ASP A 161 -0.96 -11.08 12.16
CA ASP A 161 -1.21 -9.65 12.24
C ASP A 161 -0.41 -8.90 11.15
N MET A 162 -1.06 -7.92 10.52
CA MET A 162 -0.43 -6.93 9.66
C MET A 162 -0.36 -5.59 10.38
N SER A 163 0.83 -5.10 10.66
CA SER A 163 1.10 -3.84 11.35
C SER A 163 1.32 -2.69 10.38
N LEU A 164 1.20 -1.46 10.88
CA LEU A 164 1.37 -0.23 10.13
C LEU A 164 2.53 0.59 10.70
N SER A 165 3.43 1.09 9.85
CA SER A 165 4.52 1.98 10.28
C SER A 165 4.72 3.15 9.29
N TYR A 166 5.43 4.20 9.71
CA TYR A 166 5.69 5.40 8.88
C TYR A 166 7.18 5.79 8.93
N PRO A 167 8.08 4.97 8.38
CA PRO A 167 9.52 5.21 8.48
C PRO A 167 9.99 6.38 7.59
N ILE A 168 9.26 6.71 6.53
CA ILE A 168 9.58 7.84 5.65
C ILE A 168 8.86 9.10 6.14
N PRO A 169 9.58 10.24 6.28
CA PRO A 169 8.97 11.53 6.60
C PRO A 169 7.84 11.91 5.62
N PRO A 170 6.73 12.49 6.10
CA PRO A 170 5.65 12.91 5.22
C PRO A 170 6.08 13.92 4.16
N THR A 171 5.55 13.79 2.95
CA THR A 171 5.79 14.75 1.86
C THR A 171 4.67 15.78 1.82
N THR A 172 5.01 17.07 1.77
CA THR A 172 4.01 18.12 1.52
C THR A 172 3.97 18.45 0.03
N ILE A 173 2.81 18.32 -0.58
CA ILE A 173 2.58 18.74 -1.98
C ILE A 173 1.59 19.91 -2.02
N LYS A 174 1.76 20.78 -3.03
CA LYS A 174 0.78 21.82 -3.35
C LYS A 174 -0.28 21.22 -4.27
N ASP A 175 -1.53 21.27 -3.85
CA ASP A 175 -2.71 20.89 -4.63
C ASP A 175 -3.57 22.14 -4.81
N GLY A 176 -3.34 22.84 -5.92
CA GLY A 176 -3.82 24.21 -6.13
C GLY A 176 -3.35 25.16 -5.02
N PHE A 177 -4.30 25.75 -4.29
CA PHE A 177 -4.03 26.65 -3.16
C PHE A 177 -3.85 25.92 -1.81
N ARG A 178 -4.07 24.59 -1.76
CA ARG A 178 -4.01 23.83 -0.51
C ARG A 178 -2.69 23.07 -0.42
N ARG A 179 -2.16 22.95 0.81
CA ARG A 179 -1.06 22.02 1.10
C ARG A 179 -1.66 20.69 1.52
N LYS A 180 -1.28 19.62 0.84
CA LYS A 180 -1.65 18.25 1.21
C LYS A 180 -0.43 17.53 1.76
N VAL A 181 -0.54 16.99 2.96
CA VAL A 181 0.50 16.16 3.58
C VAL A 181 0.24 14.71 3.21
N LEU A 182 1.20 14.09 2.54
CA LEU A 182 1.19 12.69 2.15
C LEU A 182 2.04 11.89 3.12
N LYS A 183 1.42 10.91 3.78
CA LYS A 183 2.13 9.91 4.58
C LYS A 183 2.47 8.71 3.71
N HIS A 184 3.56 8.03 4.05
CA HIS A 184 4.08 6.88 3.31
C HIS A 184 4.08 5.65 4.24
N PRO A 185 2.93 4.98 4.41
CA PRO A 185 2.83 3.84 5.31
C PRO A 185 3.54 2.62 4.74
N TYR A 186 4.19 1.87 5.62
CA TYR A 186 4.67 0.52 5.37
C TYR A 186 3.76 -0.48 6.08
N PHE A 187 3.62 -1.68 5.52
CA PHE A 187 2.72 -2.71 6.04
C PHE A 187 3.50 -4.01 6.25
N ALA A 188 3.75 -4.35 7.50
CA ALA A 188 4.56 -5.52 7.86
C ALA A 188 3.68 -6.66 8.36
N PHE A 189 3.98 -7.89 7.97
CA PHE A 189 3.25 -9.09 8.38
C PHE A 189 4.16 -10.32 8.31
N GLN A 190 3.70 -11.44 8.88
CA GLN A 190 4.33 -12.75 8.73
C GLN A 190 3.43 -13.64 7.88
N ILE A 191 4.03 -14.57 7.14
CA ILE A 191 3.25 -15.61 6.47
C ILE A 191 2.72 -16.56 7.57
N PRO A 192 1.39 -16.76 7.68
CA PRO A 192 0.84 -17.73 8.62
C PRO A 192 1.49 -19.11 8.43
N GLY A 193 2.00 -19.67 9.53
CA GLY A 193 2.68 -20.97 9.55
C GLY A 193 4.18 -20.92 9.25
N GLN A 194 4.75 -19.75 8.97
CA GLN A 194 6.20 -19.57 8.74
C GLN A 194 6.78 -18.52 9.67
N ALA A 195 7.57 -18.96 10.66
CA ALA A 195 8.15 -18.07 11.68
C ALA A 195 9.40 -17.30 11.22
N ASP A 196 10.06 -17.78 10.16
CA ASP A 196 11.46 -17.45 9.90
C ASP A 196 11.68 -16.14 9.13
N ALA A 197 10.62 -15.48 8.65
CA ALA A 197 10.76 -14.23 7.91
C ALA A 197 9.54 -13.32 8.05
N SER A 198 9.78 -12.06 8.40
CA SER A 198 8.77 -11.00 8.30
C SER A 198 8.83 -10.39 6.92
N LEU A 199 7.66 -10.08 6.36
CA LEU A 199 7.52 -9.40 5.08
C LEU A 199 7.01 -7.99 5.30
N GLU A 200 7.38 -7.07 4.40
CA GLU A 200 6.90 -5.70 4.48
C GLU A 200 6.65 -5.10 3.09
N TRP A 201 5.46 -4.56 2.91
CA TRP A 201 5.17 -3.68 1.79
C TRP A 201 5.77 -2.30 2.04
N GLN A 202 6.78 -1.95 1.26
CA GLN A 202 7.50 -0.68 1.34
C GLN A 202 7.24 0.20 0.13
N ILE A 203 7.12 1.50 0.35
CA ILE A 203 7.03 2.52 -0.71
C ILE A 203 8.30 3.35 -0.70
N HIS A 204 8.91 3.53 -1.86
CA HIS A 204 10.11 4.38 -2.02
C HIS A 204 9.91 5.37 -3.17
N PRO A 205 9.13 6.45 -2.98
CA PRO A 205 8.67 7.30 -4.09
C PRO A 205 9.82 7.95 -4.89
N THR A 206 10.94 8.21 -4.23
CA THR A 206 12.13 8.88 -4.78
C THR A 206 13.06 7.94 -5.53
N LEU A 207 13.09 6.66 -5.16
CA LEU A 207 13.97 5.64 -5.74
C LEU A 207 13.23 4.83 -6.82
N HIS A 208 12.02 4.36 -6.50
CA HIS A 208 11.29 3.39 -7.30
C HIS A 208 10.12 3.99 -8.10
N GLY A 209 9.82 5.28 -7.90
CA GLY A 209 8.70 5.97 -8.52
C GLY A 209 7.46 6.06 -7.62
N ARG A 210 6.54 6.98 -7.99
CA ARG A 210 5.49 7.53 -7.10
C ARG A 210 4.26 6.63 -6.90
N LEU A 211 4.21 5.48 -7.56
CA LEU A 211 3.03 4.62 -7.68
C LEU A 211 3.36 3.14 -7.44
N ARG A 212 4.45 2.86 -6.72
CA ARG A 212 4.97 1.52 -6.51
C ARG A 212 5.11 1.17 -5.04
N TYR A 213 4.65 -0.02 -4.67
CA TYR A 213 5.06 -0.72 -3.46
C TYR A 213 5.88 -1.96 -3.84
N SER A 214 6.93 -2.25 -3.06
CA SER A 214 7.71 -3.48 -3.13
C SER A 214 7.48 -4.28 -1.87
N LEU A 215 7.13 -5.56 -1.98
CA LEU A 215 7.11 -6.49 -0.86
C LEU A 215 8.53 -7.02 -0.68
N VAL A 216 9.11 -6.80 0.49
CA VAL A 216 10.47 -7.23 0.78
C VAL A 216 10.51 -8.16 1.99
N ARG A 217 11.46 -9.10 1.98
CA ARG A 217 11.78 -9.93 3.12
C ARG A 217 12.65 -9.13 4.09
N ILE A 218 12.23 -9.04 5.35
CA ILE A 218 13.01 -8.47 6.44
C ILE A 218 13.69 -9.62 7.19
N PRO A 219 15.03 -9.69 7.21
CA PRO A 219 15.74 -10.65 8.03
C PRO A 219 15.39 -10.43 9.51
N GLN A 220 15.00 -11.48 10.24
CA GLN A 220 14.98 -11.39 11.69
C GLN A 220 16.42 -11.19 12.17
N ALA A 221 16.64 -10.16 12.99
CA ALA A 221 17.96 -9.86 13.56
C ALA A 221 18.43 -11.01 14.48
N GLN A 222 19.10 -12.01 13.90
CA GLN A 222 19.90 -12.99 14.60
C GLN A 222 21.26 -13.11 13.92
N SER A 223 22.18 -12.25 14.36
CA SER A 223 23.61 -12.54 14.56
C SER A 223 24.42 -11.26 14.36
N SER A 224 25.02 -10.84 15.47
CA SER A 224 26.18 -9.98 15.61
C SER A 224 27.09 -9.91 14.37
N ALA A 225 26.83 -8.96 13.49
CA ALA A 225 27.82 -8.31 12.65
C ALA A 225 27.44 -6.83 12.60
N ALA A 226 28.44 -5.97 12.72
CA ALA A 226 28.30 -4.51 12.81
C ALA A 226 27.28 -3.94 11.82
N PRO A 227 26.58 -2.84 12.15
CA PRO A 227 25.59 -2.24 11.27
C PRO A 227 26.30 -1.70 10.02
N ALA A 228 26.34 -2.49 8.96
CA ALA A 228 26.34 -1.93 7.63
C ALA A 228 25.10 -1.03 7.57
N GLY A 229 25.25 0.22 7.14
CA GLY A 229 24.16 1.19 7.08
C GLY A 229 22.94 0.65 6.30
N PRO A 230 21.80 1.35 6.34
CA PRO A 230 20.58 0.89 5.66
C PRO A 230 20.82 0.77 4.16
N GLY A 231 21.22 -0.43 3.72
CA GLY A 231 21.42 -0.79 2.33
C GLY A 231 20.07 -1.07 1.70
N GLU A 232 19.98 -0.81 0.40
CA GLU A 232 18.85 -1.23 -0.42
C GLU A 232 18.65 -2.75 -0.24
N PRO A 233 17.41 -3.24 -0.03
CA PRO A 233 17.15 -4.67 0.02
C PRO A 233 17.73 -5.30 -1.24
N SER A 234 18.39 -6.45 -1.09
CA SER A 234 18.91 -7.16 -2.25
C SER A 234 17.76 -7.42 -3.23
N GLU A 235 18.03 -7.45 -4.53
CA GLU A 235 16.98 -7.82 -5.51
C GLU A 235 16.32 -9.15 -5.11
N ASN A 236 17.09 -10.09 -4.54
CA ASN A 236 16.62 -11.39 -4.05
C ASN A 236 15.64 -11.30 -2.85
N ASP A 237 15.65 -10.19 -2.11
CA ASP A 237 14.75 -9.97 -0.98
C ASP A 237 13.38 -9.43 -1.44
N VAL A 238 13.28 -8.93 -2.67
CA VAL A 238 12.03 -8.41 -3.24
C VAL A 238 11.15 -9.56 -3.71
N LEU A 239 10.06 -9.83 -3.00
CA LEU A 239 9.14 -10.93 -3.32
C LEU A 239 8.02 -10.53 -4.28
N ALA A 240 7.62 -9.27 -4.30
CA ALA A 240 6.57 -8.79 -5.18
C ALA A 240 6.69 -7.30 -5.42
N ILE A 241 6.15 -6.82 -6.55
CA ILE A 241 6.02 -5.39 -6.82
C ILE A 241 4.60 -5.10 -7.25
N TYR A 242 3.91 -4.23 -6.51
CA TYR A 242 2.67 -3.61 -6.98
C TYR A 242 2.98 -2.27 -7.65
N HIS A 243 2.53 -2.08 -8.88
CA HIS A 243 2.56 -0.81 -9.58
C HIS A 243 1.14 -0.40 -9.98
N HIS A 244 0.73 0.79 -9.57
CA HIS A 244 -0.58 1.32 -9.92
C HIS A 244 -0.63 1.82 -11.37
N ILE A 245 -1.72 1.52 -12.07
CA ILE A 245 -2.02 2.01 -13.41
C ILE A 245 -2.85 3.28 -13.27
N GLY A 246 -2.30 4.40 -13.68
CA GLY A 246 -3.00 5.68 -13.69
C GLY A 246 -2.07 6.86 -13.51
N GLU A 247 -2.67 8.05 -13.52
CA GLU A 247 -1.97 9.29 -13.24
C GLU A 247 -2.19 9.66 -11.77
N GLY A 248 -1.09 9.86 -11.06
CA GLY A 248 -1.16 10.16 -9.64
C GLY A 248 0.17 10.65 -9.10
N VAL A 249 0.08 11.60 -8.18
CA VAL A 249 1.24 12.11 -7.44
C VAL A 249 1.69 11.18 -6.31
N SER A 250 0.80 10.24 -5.92
CA SER A 250 0.96 9.29 -4.82
C SER A 250 -0.16 8.23 -4.86
N LEU A 251 0.07 7.06 -4.26
CA LEU A 251 -0.91 5.95 -4.20
C LEU A 251 -2.19 6.14 -3.38
N PRO A 252 -2.28 7.07 -2.41
CA PRO A 252 -3.55 7.38 -1.79
C PRO A 252 -4.52 8.00 -2.83
N LEU A 253 -5.27 7.13 -3.51
CA LEU A 253 -6.28 7.43 -4.53
C LEU A 253 -7.65 6.87 -4.12
N PRO A 254 -8.78 7.37 -4.64
CA PRO A 254 -10.11 6.86 -4.29
C PRO A 254 -10.43 5.48 -4.89
N TYR A 255 -9.64 5.02 -5.86
CA TYR A 255 -9.74 3.72 -6.50
C TYR A 255 -8.34 3.11 -6.64
N SER A 256 -8.28 1.82 -6.98
CA SER A 256 -7.03 1.12 -7.28
C SER A 256 -7.20 0.31 -8.55
N GLU A 257 -6.22 0.41 -9.45
CA GLU A 257 -6.07 -0.38 -10.67
C GLU A 257 -4.56 -0.60 -10.82
N GLY A 258 -4.08 -1.79 -11.16
CA GLY A 258 -2.64 -1.98 -11.17
C GLY A 258 -2.17 -3.34 -11.63
N VAL A 259 -0.85 -3.50 -11.56
CA VAL A 259 -0.12 -4.71 -11.87
C VAL A 259 0.60 -5.19 -10.62
N LEU A 260 0.53 -6.49 -10.35
CA LEU A 260 1.30 -7.16 -9.33
C LEU A 260 2.30 -8.10 -10.01
N LEU A 261 3.59 -7.85 -9.83
CA LEU A 261 4.68 -8.67 -10.32
C LEU A 261 5.11 -9.66 -9.26
N LEU A 262 5.30 -10.91 -9.67
CA LEU A 262 5.57 -12.06 -8.80
C LEU A 262 6.60 -12.99 -9.47
N PRO A 263 7.29 -13.83 -8.68
CA PRO A 263 8.00 -14.99 -9.19
C PRO A 263 7.02 -15.97 -9.86
N PRO A 264 7.42 -16.63 -10.96
CA PRO A 264 6.56 -17.57 -11.68
C PRO A 264 6.29 -18.86 -10.89
N ASP A 265 7.18 -19.21 -9.97
CA ASP A 265 7.21 -20.43 -9.16
C ASP A 265 6.81 -20.20 -7.69
N MET A 266 6.19 -19.05 -7.39
CA MET A 266 5.67 -18.76 -6.05
C MET A 266 4.62 -19.81 -5.67
N ASP A 267 4.70 -20.33 -4.44
CA ASP A 267 3.71 -21.29 -3.97
C ASP A 267 2.32 -20.64 -3.85
N ALA A 268 1.27 -21.41 -4.14
CA ALA A 268 -0.09 -20.88 -4.23
C ALA A 268 -0.60 -20.24 -2.92
N ALA A 269 -0.09 -20.68 -1.77
CA ALA A 269 -0.50 -20.13 -0.48
C ALA A 269 0.15 -18.77 -0.22
N THR A 270 1.46 -18.66 -0.44
CA THR A 270 2.17 -17.38 -0.40
C THR A 270 1.61 -16.42 -1.43
N GLU A 271 1.37 -16.87 -2.67
CA GLU A 271 0.77 -16.02 -3.71
C GLU A 271 -0.59 -15.47 -3.27
N ALA A 272 -1.47 -16.32 -2.73
CA ALA A 272 -2.76 -15.89 -2.20
C ALA A 272 -2.62 -14.86 -1.07
N ILE A 273 -1.65 -15.03 -0.17
CA ILE A 273 -1.34 -14.06 0.89
C ILE A 273 -0.80 -12.74 0.31
N VAL A 274 0.10 -12.80 -0.67
CA VAL A 274 0.64 -11.60 -1.33
C VAL A 274 -0.49 -10.83 -2.02
N VAL A 275 -1.37 -11.52 -2.73
CA VAL A 275 -2.56 -10.93 -3.37
C VAL A 275 -3.51 -10.34 -2.33
N ALA A 276 -3.81 -11.07 -1.26
CA ALA A 276 -4.73 -10.59 -0.23
C ALA A 276 -4.14 -9.40 0.56
N SER A 277 -2.85 -9.44 0.91
CA SER A 277 -2.15 -8.37 1.62
C SER A 277 -2.04 -7.09 0.78
N VAL A 278 -1.76 -7.18 -0.54
CA VAL A 278 -1.76 -5.99 -1.40
C VAL A 278 -3.15 -5.37 -1.50
N LEU A 279 -4.22 -6.18 -1.59
CA LEU A 279 -5.60 -5.67 -1.62
C LEU A 279 -5.99 -5.02 -0.29
N GLY A 280 -5.56 -5.60 0.83
CA GLY A 280 -5.76 -5.02 2.16
C GLY A 280 -5.01 -3.72 2.35
N MET A 281 -3.74 -3.66 1.93
CA MET A 281 -2.94 -2.45 1.87
C MET A 281 -3.62 -1.37 1.04
N LEU A 282 -4.04 -1.70 -0.20
CA LEU A 282 -4.71 -0.75 -1.08
C LEU A 282 -5.98 -0.21 -0.45
N TRP A 283 -6.74 -1.05 0.25
CA TRP A 283 -7.91 -0.58 0.97
C TRP A 283 -7.54 0.40 2.09
N GLN A 284 -6.56 0.07 2.94
CA GLN A 284 -6.08 0.99 3.97
C GLN A 284 -5.59 2.32 3.40
N LEU A 285 -4.88 2.31 2.27
CA LEU A 285 -4.44 3.51 1.58
C LEU A 285 -5.61 4.42 1.16
N ARG A 286 -6.71 3.85 0.65
CA ARG A 286 -7.91 4.65 0.30
C ARG A 286 -8.56 5.30 1.53
N GLN A 287 -8.53 4.63 2.68
CA GLN A 287 -9.05 5.19 3.93
C GLN A 287 -8.22 6.40 4.38
N LEU A 288 -6.89 6.30 4.26
CA LEU A 288 -5.99 7.44 4.53
C LEU A 288 -6.24 8.62 3.58
N CYS A 289 -6.72 8.40 2.34
CA CYS A 289 -7.16 9.48 1.44
C CYS A 289 -8.39 10.21 1.96
N ARG A 290 -9.39 9.43 2.37
CA ARG A 290 -10.73 9.93 2.71
C ARG A 290 -10.72 10.74 3.99
N THR A 291 -9.94 10.31 4.97
CA THR A 291 -9.95 10.95 6.28
C THR A 291 -9.16 12.26 6.29
N GLY A 292 -8.13 12.43 5.43
CA GLY A 292 -7.25 13.62 5.43
C GLY A 292 -6.53 13.89 6.77
N LYS A 293 -6.85 13.10 7.79
CA LYS A 293 -6.34 13.01 9.14
C LYS A 293 -5.85 11.58 9.26
N GLY A 294 -4.57 11.40 9.58
CA GLY A 294 -4.14 10.12 10.12
C GLY A 294 -5.06 9.74 11.28
N ILE A 295 -5.31 8.45 11.45
CA ILE A 295 -6.04 7.91 12.60
C ILE A 295 -5.36 8.48 13.86
N GLY A 296 -5.98 9.49 14.42
CA GLY A 296 -5.63 10.17 15.65
C GLY A 296 -6.90 10.22 16.48
N PRO A 297 -6.77 10.34 17.81
CA PRO A 297 -7.87 10.08 18.72
C PRO A 297 -9.09 10.94 18.36
N VAL A 298 -10.23 10.29 18.24
CA VAL A 298 -11.54 10.89 17.99
C VAL A 298 -11.85 11.86 19.12
N SER A 299 -11.52 13.15 18.95
CA SER A 299 -12.08 14.19 19.80
C SER A 299 -13.55 14.37 19.40
N LYS A 300 -14.44 14.11 20.34
CA LYS A 300 -15.90 14.16 20.19
C LYS A 300 -16.40 15.49 19.60
N SER A 301 -17.27 15.34 18.59
CA SER A 301 -18.30 16.25 18.06
C SER A 301 -17.92 17.63 17.49
N PRO A 302 -18.43 17.99 16.28
CA PRO A 302 -18.52 19.37 15.85
C PRO A 302 -19.80 20.02 16.40
N SER A 303 -19.66 21.11 17.16
CA SER A 303 -20.79 21.96 17.50
C SER A 303 -21.29 22.72 16.26
N LYS A 304 -22.61 22.79 16.14
CA LYS A 304 -23.40 23.34 15.04
C LYS A 304 -22.91 24.72 14.58
N ARG A 305 -22.48 24.85 13.31
CA ARG A 305 -22.52 26.13 12.59
C ARG A 305 -23.94 26.37 12.09
N ARG A 306 -24.63 27.35 12.67
CA ARG A 306 -25.90 27.87 12.15
C ARG A 306 -25.63 28.58 10.83
N PHE A 307 -26.27 28.10 9.75
CA PHE A 307 -26.53 28.92 8.57
C PHE A 307 -27.57 29.98 8.95
N GLY A 308 -27.23 31.24 8.73
CA GLY A 308 -28.16 32.37 8.76
C GLY A 308 -27.90 33.20 7.51
N LEU A 309 -28.71 32.97 6.48
CA LEU A 309 -28.71 33.71 5.22
C LEU A 309 -30.19 33.99 4.94
N MET A 310 -30.63 35.24 5.12
CA MET A 310 -31.83 35.85 4.52
C MET A 310 -31.81 37.34 4.87
N THR A 311 -31.49 38.19 3.88
CA THR A 311 -32.42 39.10 3.18
C THR A 311 -32.90 40.26 4.05
N ASP A 312 -32.38 41.47 3.79
CA ASP A 312 -33.28 42.60 3.55
C ASP A 312 -32.58 43.70 2.73
N LEU A 313 -32.95 43.74 1.45
CA LEU A 313 -32.69 44.82 0.51
C LEU A 313 -34.08 45.12 -0.03
N LEU A 314 -34.74 46.14 0.53
CA LEU A 314 -35.83 46.94 -0.06
C LEU A 314 -36.49 47.79 1.05
N SER A 315 -36.01 49.01 1.23
CA SER A 315 -36.82 50.17 1.66
C SER A 315 -36.00 51.45 1.43
N ARG A 316 -36.09 51.95 0.20
CA ARG A 316 -35.83 53.35 -0.14
C ARG A 316 -37.18 54.07 -0.04
N GLU A 317 -37.14 55.33 0.41
CA GLU A 317 -38.20 56.35 0.30
C GLU A 317 -39.28 56.37 1.41
N ARG A 318 -39.00 57.12 2.47
CA ARG A 318 -39.66 58.41 2.78
C ARG A 318 -38.88 59.19 3.82
#